data_AF-A0A3D5YLN8-F1
#
_entry.id   AF-A0A3D5YLN8-F1
#
_cell.length_a   1.000
_cell.length_b   1.000
_cell.length_c   1.000
_cell.angle_alpha   90.00
_cell.angle_beta   90.00
_cell.angle_gamma   90.00
#
_symmetry.space_group_name_H-M   'P 1'
#
loop_
_entity.id
_entity.type
_entity.pdbx_description
1 polymer ?
#
loop_
_entity_poly.entity_id
_entity_poly.type
_entity_poly.pdbx_seq_one_letter_code
_entity_poly.pdbx_strand_id
1 'polypeptide(L)'
;VVENLILTMGGALLGMAIVKPVQFYFKYNPIDLSGQMREAVEQFNFEPKLHTTTSFMINVNHGLIIFLIGSLVSLYAVWKIMTLNPVKSMRS
;
A
#
# COMPACT_ATOMS: atom_id res chain seq x y z
N VAL A 1 9.90 15.56 -12.42
CA VAL A 1 8.71 15.62 -11.52
C VAL A 1 7.51 14.91 -12.12
N VAL A 2 7.08 15.30 -13.32
CA VAL A 2 5.91 14.73 -14.00
C VAL A 2 6.04 13.22 -14.24
N GLU A 3 7.21 12.75 -14.69
CA GLU A 3 7.51 11.32 -14.86
C GLU A 3 7.31 10.51 -13.57
N ASN A 4 7.90 10.96 -12.45
CA ASN A 4 7.72 10.32 -11.15
C ASN A 4 6.26 10.33 -10.67
N LEU A 5 5.50 11.40 -10.94
CA LEU A 5 4.07 11.45 -10.61
C LEU A 5 3.27 10.43 -11.42
N ILE A 6 3.56 10.28 -12.71
CA ILE A 6 2.91 9.28 -13.58
C ILE A 6 3.25 7.87 -13.11
N LEU A 7 4.51 7.59 -12.78
CA LEU A 7 4.93 6.29 -12.24
C LEU A 7 4.26 5.98 -10.90
N THR A 8 4.15 6.97 -10.02
CA THR A 8 3.50 6.81 -8.70
C THR A 8 1.99 6.56 -8.85
N MET A 9 1.31 7.28 -9.74
CA MET A 9 -0.11 7.03 -10.05
C MET A 9 -0.32 5.66 -10.67
N GLY A 10 0.51 5.28 -11.66
CA GLY A 10 0.44 3.97 -12.31
C GLY A 10 0.66 2.84 -11.31
N GLY A 11 1.66 2.96 -10.45
CA GLY A 11 1.93 2.00 -9.38
C GLY A 11 0.78 1.87 -8.38
N ALA A 12 0.15 2.98 -7.98
CA ALA A 12 -1.00 2.96 -7.08
C ALA A 12 -2.22 2.27 -7.72
N LEU A 13 -2.52 2.56 -8.98
CA LEU A 13 -3.64 1.94 -9.71
C LEU A 13 -3.41 0.44 -9.95
N LEU A 14 -2.19 0.06 -10.36
CA LEU A 14 -1.82 -1.34 -10.53
C LEU A 14 -1.85 -2.09 -9.19
N GLY A 15 -1.38 -1.48 -8.10
CA GLY A 15 -1.47 -2.03 -6.76
C GLY A 15 -2.92 -2.29 -6.33
N MET A 16 -3.82 -1.32 -6.58
CA MET A 16 -5.25 -1.51 -6.33
C MET A 16 -5.85 -2.65 -7.17
N ALA A 17 -5.45 -2.78 -8.44
CA ALA A 17 -5.93 -3.83 -9.32
C ALA A 17 -5.44 -5.22 -8.87
N ILE A 18 -4.19 -5.34 -8.45
CA ILE A 18 -3.57 -6.60 -7.98
C ILE A 18 -4.09 -7.00 -6.60
N VAL A 19 -4.41 -6.05 -5.71
CA VAL A 19 -4.91 -6.40 -4.38
C VAL A 19 -6.32 -6.99 -4.44
N LYS A 20 -7.12 -6.64 -5.44
CA LYS A 20 -8.50 -7.15 -5.61
C LYS A 20 -8.61 -8.67 -5.77
N PRO A 21 -7.87 -9.34 -6.67
CA PRO A 21 -7.90 -10.80 -6.76
C PRO A 21 -7.38 -11.46 -5.48
N VAL A 22 -6.40 -10.87 -4.79
CA VAL A 22 -5.93 -11.37 -3.48
C VAL A 22 -7.03 -11.28 -2.42
N GLN A 23 -7.70 -10.13 -2.31
CA GLN A 23 -8.84 -9.95 -1.41
C GLN A 23 -9.99 -10.91 -1.72
N PHE A 24 -10.24 -11.18 -3.00
CA PHE A 24 -11.27 -12.13 -3.43
C PHE A 24 -10.87 -13.56 -3.05
N TYR A 25 -9.61 -13.96 -3.27
CA TYR A 25 -9.11 -15.27 -2.87
C TYR A 25 -9.33 -15.53 -1.38
N PHE A 26 -8.93 -14.60 -0.51
CA PHE A 26 -9.11 -14.71 0.94
C PHE A 26 -10.56 -14.47 1.42
N LYS A 27 -11.48 -14.08 0.53
CA LYS A 27 -12.91 -14.06 0.84
C LYS A 27 -13.54 -15.45 0.68
N TYR A 28 -13.14 -16.22 -0.33
CA TYR A 28 -13.65 -17.58 -0.55
C TYR A 28 -12.86 -18.64 0.20
N ASN A 29 -11.57 -18.41 0.44
CA ASN A 29 -10.72 -19.28 1.26
C ASN A 29 -10.25 -18.49 2.50
N PRO A 30 -11.13 -18.31 3.50
CA PRO A 30 -10.80 -17.56 4.69
C PRO A 30 -9.66 -18.22 5.46
N ILE A 31 -8.91 -17.43 6.20
CA ILE A 31 -7.82 -17.96 7.03
C ILE A 31 -8.47 -18.52 8.30
N ASP A 32 -8.45 -19.84 8.43
CA ASP A 32 -8.88 -20.51 9.66
C ASP A 32 -7.87 -20.24 10.78
N LEU A 33 -8.36 -19.69 11.90
CA LEU A 33 -7.55 -19.47 13.08
C LEU A 33 -7.36 -20.82 13.80
N SER A 34 -6.11 -21.28 13.89
CA SER A 34 -5.76 -22.55 14.56
C SER A 34 -5.09 -22.34 15.93
N GLY A 35 -5.15 -23.36 16.79
CA GLY A 35 -4.43 -23.39 18.07
C GLY A 35 -4.98 -22.44 19.12
N GLN A 36 -4.11 -21.83 19.94
CA GLN A 36 -4.50 -20.96 21.06
C GLN A 36 -5.35 -19.75 20.63
N MET A 37 -5.16 -19.27 19.39
CA MET A 37 -5.93 -18.14 18.86
C MET A 37 -7.38 -18.51 18.55
N ARG A 38 -7.67 -19.80 18.29
CA ARG A 38 -9.04 -20.32 18.10
C ARG A 38 -9.83 -20.28 19.41
N GLU A 39 -9.27 -20.89 20.44
CA GLU A 39 -9.87 -20.96 21.78
C GLU A 39 -10.12 -19.56 22.35
N ALA A 40 -9.17 -18.66 22.10
CA ALA A 40 -9.26 -17.27 22.53
C ALA A 40 -10.35 -16.47 21.81
N VAL A 41 -10.79 -16.87 20.60
CA VAL A 41 -11.83 -16.19 19.82
C VAL A 41 -13.20 -16.85 20.05
N GLU A 42 -13.24 -18.17 20.22
CA GLU A 42 -14.44 -18.93 20.60
C GLU A 42 -14.98 -18.53 21.97
N GLN A 43 -14.12 -18.25 22.95
CA GLN A 43 -14.56 -17.74 24.27
C GLN A 43 -15.30 -16.39 24.20
N PHE A 44 -15.08 -15.61 23.13
CA PHE A 44 -15.80 -14.36 22.87
C PHE A 44 -17.00 -14.55 21.93
N ASN A 45 -17.43 -15.78 21.64
CA ASN A 45 -18.51 -16.14 20.71
C ASN A 45 -18.30 -15.65 19.26
N PHE A 46 -17.05 -15.53 18.81
CA PHE A 46 -16.74 -15.21 17.42
C PHE A 46 -16.37 -16.47 16.62
N GLU A 47 -16.76 -16.53 15.35
CA GLU A 47 -16.30 -17.60 14.45
C GLU A 47 -14.79 -17.43 14.19
N PRO A 48 -13.98 -18.50 14.31
CA PRO A 48 -12.52 -18.44 14.16
C PRO A 48 -12.09 -18.40 12.69
N LYS A 49 -12.73 -17.53 11.90
CA LYS A 49 -12.46 -17.35 10.47
C LYS A 49 -12.16 -15.88 10.21
N LEU A 50 -10.98 -15.61 9.67
CA LEU A 50 -10.63 -14.28 9.21
C LEU A 50 -11.09 -14.10 7.76
N HIS A 51 -12.16 -13.33 7.59
CA HIS A 51 -12.65 -12.92 6.28
C HIS A 51 -11.95 -11.62 5.86
N THR A 52 -11.49 -11.56 4.61
CA THR A 52 -10.94 -10.31 4.09
C THR A 52 -12.06 -9.34 3.72
N THR A 53 -11.98 -8.11 4.23
CA THR A 53 -12.92 -7.04 3.89
C THR A 53 -12.71 -6.59 2.45
N THR A 54 -13.73 -6.75 1.60
CA THR A 54 -13.70 -6.33 0.18
C THR A 54 -14.10 -4.86 -0.05
N SER A 55 -14.12 -4.03 0.98
CA SER A 55 -14.55 -2.62 0.89
C SER A 55 -13.66 -1.82 -0.06
N PHE A 56 -14.27 -1.21 -1.07
CA PHE A 56 -13.55 -0.38 -2.04
C PHE A 56 -12.99 0.90 -1.42
N MET A 57 -13.67 1.47 -0.43
CA MET A 57 -13.23 2.68 0.27
C MET A 57 -11.88 2.50 0.96
N ILE A 58 -11.61 1.31 1.51
CA ILE A 58 -10.34 0.98 2.16
C ILE A 58 -9.21 1.04 1.13
N ASN A 59 -9.38 0.40 -0.02
CA ASN A 59 -8.37 0.39 -1.08
C ASN A 59 -8.08 1.80 -1.61
N VAL A 60 -9.11 2.63 -1.79
CA VAL A 60 -8.96 4.03 -2.22
C VAL A 60 -8.18 4.84 -1.19
N ASN A 61 -8.53 4.73 0.10
CA ASN A 61 -7.81 5.43 1.16
C ASN A 61 -6.33 5.03 1.20
N HIS A 62 -6.02 3.73 1.14
CA HIS A 62 -4.64 3.25 1.14
C HIS A 62 -3.86 3.74 -0.10
N GLY A 63 -4.47 3.70 -1.28
CA GLY A 63 -3.80 4.21 -2.48
C GLY A 63 -3.59 5.72 -2.43
N LEU A 64 -4.51 6.49 -1.85
CA LEU A 64 -4.35 7.93 -1.65
C LEU A 64 -3.20 8.24 -0.68
N ILE A 65 -3.07 7.47 0.41
CA ILE A 65 -1.94 7.58 1.35
C ILE A 65 -0.61 7.32 0.63
N ILE A 66 -0.50 6.23 -0.12
CA ILE A 66 0.73 5.89 -0.85
C ILE A 66 1.05 6.95 -1.90
N PHE A 67 0.04 7.44 -2.62
CA PHE A 67 0.21 8.52 -3.59
C PHE A 67 0.77 9.80 -2.96
N LEU A 68 0.25 10.21 -1.80
CA LEU A 68 0.76 11.36 -1.06
C LEU A 68 2.23 11.16 -0.63
N ILE A 69 2.57 9.99 -0.10
CA ILE A 69 3.95 9.67 0.30
C ILE A 69 4.89 9.73 -0.91
N GLY A 70 4.51 9.09 -2.03
CA GLY A 70 5.32 9.09 -3.25
C GLY A 70 5.50 10.51 -3.82
N SER A 71 4.46 11.33 -3.79
CA SER A 71 4.53 12.73 -4.20
C SER A 71 5.48 13.54 -3.32
N LEU A 72 5.45 13.37 -2.00
CA LEU A 72 6.35 14.04 -1.06
C LEU A 72 7.82 13.64 -1.28
N VAL A 73 8.09 12.34 -1.46
CA VAL A 73 9.44 11.83 -1.73
C VAL A 73 9.96 12.37 -3.07
N SER A 74 9.11 12.38 -4.12
CA SER A 74 9.50 12.95 -5.40
C SER A 74 9.79 14.44 -5.30
N LEU A 75 9.02 15.20 -4.51
CA LEU A 75 9.25 16.63 -4.32
C LEU A 75 10.57 16.88 -3.58
N TYR A 76 10.85 16.08 -2.54
CA TYR A 76 12.11 16.14 -1.80
C TYR A 76 13.33 15.88 -2.71
N ALA A 77 13.27 14.83 -3.54
CA ALA A 77 14.35 14.49 -4.46
C ALA A 77 14.66 15.64 -5.43
N VAL A 78 13.62 16.29 -5.96
CA VAL A 78 13.74 17.42 -6.88
C VAL A 78 14.37 18.62 -6.17
N TRP A 79 13.91 18.94 -4.96
CA TRP A 79 14.46 20.04 -4.18
C TRP A 79 15.94 19.81 -3.84
N LYS A 80 16.33 18.56 -3.55
CA LYS A 80 17.72 18.18 -3.31
C LYS A 80 18.60 18.31 -4.55
N ILE A 81 18.08 17.94 -5.73
CA ILE A 81 18.81 18.09 -7.01
C ILE A 81 19.00 19.57 -7.35
N MET A 82 17.96 20.40 -7.18
CA MET A 82 18.03 21.83 -7.48
C MET A 82 18.99 22.60 -6.56
N THR A 83 19.21 22.12 -5.33
CA THR A 83 20.14 22.70 -4.37
C THR A 83 21.58 22.16 -4.51
N LEU A 84 21.80 21.19 -5.41
CA LEU A 84 23.13 20.67 -5.70
C LEU A 84 23.89 21.68 -6.58
N ASN A 85 25.06 22.12 -6.12
CA ASN A 85 25.93 23.00 -6.91
C ASN A 85 26.59 22.20 -8.06
N PRO A 86 26.15 22.36 -9.32
CA PRO A 86 26.60 21.51 -10.42
C PRO A 86 28.13 21.63 -10.65
N VAL A 87 28.71 22.79 -10.37
CA VAL A 87 30.14 23.10 -10.54
C VAL A 87 31.02 22.34 -9.52
N LYS A 88 30.50 21.99 -8.34
CA LYS A 88 31.26 21.27 -7.31
C LYS A 88 31.14 19.75 -7.47
N SER A 89 30.02 19.28 -8.01
CA SER A 89 29.73 17.84 -8.20
C SER A 89 30.33 17.24 -9.48
N MET A 90 30.69 18.07 -10.48
CA MET A 90 31.43 17.62 -11.67
C MET A 90 32.95 17.45 -11.47
N ARG A 91 33.47 17.85 -10.29
CA ARG A 91 34.91 17.80 -9.97
C ARG A 91 35.31 16.61 -9.07
N SER A 92 34.48 15.58 -8.96
CA SER A 92 34.85 14.27 -8.41
C SER A 92 34.17 13.16 -9.18
#